data_AF-A0A350CSI9-F1
#
_entry.id   AF-A0A350CSI9-F1
#
_cell.length_a   1.000
_cell.length_b   1.000
_cell.length_c   1.000
_cell.angle_alpha   90.00
_cell.angle_beta   90.00
_cell.angle_gamma   90.00
#
_symmetry.space_group_name_H-M   'P 1'
#
loop_
_entity.id
_entity.type
_entity.pdbx_description
1 polymer ?
#
loop_
_entity_poly.entity_id
_entity_poly.type
_entity_poly.pdbx_seq_one_letter_code
_entity_poly.pdbx_strand_id
1 'polypeptide(L)' 'PGFEEASRALFAGDAARLEQIVADWPADVRAHLLALAQPAFAPAAEVQG' A
#
# COMPACT_ATOMS: atom_id res chain seq x y z
N PRO A 1 13.75 1.86 -6.14
CA PRO A 1 14.20 0.50 -5.77
C PRO A 1 13.07 -0.23 -5.01
N GLY A 2 13.00 -1.56 -5.04
CA GLY A 2 11.99 -2.30 -4.27
C GLY A 2 10.57 -2.29 -4.84
N PHE A 3 10.41 -2.10 -6.16
CA PHE A 3 9.09 -2.11 -6.81
C PHE A 3 8.38 -3.47 -6.65
N GLU A 4 9.11 -4.57 -6.83
CA GLU A 4 8.54 -5.91 -6.67
C GLU A 4 8.13 -6.17 -5.22
N GLU A 5 8.97 -5.80 -4.25
CA GLU A 5 8.67 -5.93 -2.83
C GLU A 5 7.46 -5.09 -2.43
N ALA A 6 7.34 -3.86 -2.94
CA ALA A 6 6.18 -3.00 -2.71
C ALA A 6 4.91 -3.63 -3.29
N SER A 7 5.01 -4.18 -4.51
CA SER A 7 3.90 -4.90 -5.14
C SER A 7 3.48 -6.12 -4.31
N ARG A 8 4.45 -6.91 -3.82
CA ARG A 8 4.15 -8.07 -2.94
C ARG A 8 3.49 -7.64 -1.64
N ALA A 9 3.96 -6.57 -0.98
CA ALA A 9 3.35 -6.04 0.24
C ALA A 9 1.91 -5.56 0.00
N LEU A 10 1.67 -4.85 -1.10
CA LEU A 10 0.33 -4.39 -1.50
C LEU A 10 -0.64 -5.57 -1.66
N PHE A 11 -0.28 -6.58 -2.45
CA PHE A 11 -1.15 -7.73 -2.68
C PHE A 11 -1.29 -8.65 -1.48
N ALA A 12 -0.34 -8.61 -0.53
CA ALA A 12 -0.45 -9.31 0.75
C ALA A 12 -1.31 -8.57 1.79
N GLY A 13 -1.76 -7.33 1.50
CA GLY A 13 -2.47 -6.50 2.47
C GLY A 13 -1.58 -5.95 3.58
N ASP A 14 -0.26 -5.95 3.42
CA ASP A 14 0.71 -5.52 4.43
C ASP A 14 1.05 -4.03 4.26
N ALA A 15 0.21 -3.17 4.85
CA ALA A 15 0.35 -1.72 4.77
C ALA A 15 1.68 -1.22 5.37
N ALA A 16 2.08 -1.77 6.53
CA ALA A 16 3.29 -1.34 7.23
C ALA A 16 4.55 -1.66 6.40
N ARG A 17 4.61 -2.85 5.80
CA ARG A 17 5.69 -3.25 4.91
C ARG A 17 5.74 -2.37 3.67
N LEU A 18 4.59 -2.05 3.07
CA LEU A 18 4.52 -1.18 1.91
C LEU A 18 5.11 0.21 2.23
N GLU A 19 4.68 0.83 3.33
CA GLU A 19 5.17 2.16 3.78
C GLU A 19 6.69 2.19 3.97
N GLN A 20 7.27 1.13 4.56
CA GLN A 20 8.71 1.02 4.76
C GLN A 20 9.48 0.96 3.43
N ILE A 21 9.00 0.20 2.45
CA ILE A 21 9.69 0.01 1.17
C ILE A 21 9.69 1.30 0.33
N VAL A 22 8.60 2.06 0.39
CA VAL A 22 8.42 3.26 -0.43
C VAL A 22 8.89 4.55 0.25
N ALA A 23 9.42 4.46 1.48
CA ALA A 23 9.92 5.61 2.24
C ALA A 23 11.00 6.39 1.48
N ASP A 24 11.90 5.67 0.79
CA ASP A 24 13.01 6.24 0.02
C ASP A 24 12.62 6.67 -1.41
N TRP A 25 11.35 6.51 -1.79
CA TRP A 25 10.87 6.96 -3.09
C TRP A 25 10.63 8.47 -3.08
N PRO A 26 10.59 9.11 -4.26
CA PRO A 26 10.13 10.48 -4.39
C PRO A 26 8.81 10.71 -3.65
N ALA A 27 8.74 11.83 -2.93
CA ALA A 27 7.67 12.10 -1.97
C ALA A 27 6.28 12.10 -2.62
N ASP A 28 6.19 12.62 -3.83
CA ASP A 28 5.01 12.64 -4.68
C ASP A 28 4.58 11.22 -5.10
N VAL A 29 5.53 10.39 -5.54
CA VAL A 29 5.26 9.01 -5.95
C VAL A 29 4.76 8.17 -4.78
N ARG A 30 5.43 8.22 -3.61
CA ARG A 30 4.97 7.47 -2.44
C ARG A 30 3.60 7.96 -1.95
N ALA A 31 3.37 9.27 -1.93
CA ALA A 31 2.10 9.82 -1.49
C ALA A 31 0.96 9.39 -2.43
N HIS A 32 1.21 9.42 -3.73
CA HIS A 32 0.25 8.98 -4.73
C HIS A 32 -0.07 7.47 -4.60
N LEU A 33 0.96 6.64 -4.47
CA LEU A 33 0.78 5.20 -4.30
C LEU A 33 0.00 4.85 -3.02
N LEU A 34 0.36 5.45 -1.89
CA LEU A 34 -0.32 5.19 -0.60
C LEU A 34 -1.79 5.65 -0.64
N ALA A 35 -2.09 6.76 -1.30
CA ALA A 35 -3.47 7.21 -1.50
C ALA A 35 -4.29 6.21 -2.32
N LEU A 36 -3.72 5.65 -3.39
CA LEU A 36 -4.38 4.63 -4.21
C LEU A 36 -4.52 3.28 -3.47
N ALA A 37 -3.59 2.95 -2.58
CA ALA A 37 -3.59 1.69 -1.85
C ALA A 37 -4.54 1.68 -0.63
N GLN A 38 -4.97 2.84 -0.12
CA GLN A 38 -5.84 2.92 1.07
C GLN A 38 -7.05 1.97 1.06
N PRO A 39 -7.83 1.84 -0.03
CA PRO A 39 -8.96 0.92 -0.07
C PRO A 39 -8.57 -0.56 0.09
N ALA A 40 -7.34 -0.93 -0.28
CA ALA A 40 -6.84 -2.30 -0.16
C ALA A 40 -6.53 -2.69 1.30
N PHE A 41 -6.36 -1.72 2.19
CA PHE A 41 -6.07 -1.93 3.61
C PHE A 41 -7.27 -1.61 4.52
N ALA A 42 -8.35 -1.09 3.95
CA ALA A 42 -9.59 -0.97 4.69
C ALA A 42 -10.07 -2.37 5.09
N PRO A 43 -10.57 -2.55 6.33
CA PRO A 43 -11.29 -3.78 6.65
C PRO A 43 -12.38 -3.95 5.59
N ALA A 44 -12.53 -5.17 5.06
CA ALA A 44 -13.60 -5.47 4.11
C ALA A 44 -14.89 -4.94 4.73
N ALA A 45 -15.47 -3.91 4.10
CA ALA A 45 -16.73 -3.37 4.55
C ALA A 45 -17.67 -4.56 4.67
N GLU A 46 -18.07 -4.88 5.90
CA GLU A 46 -19.06 -5.92 6.14
C GLU A 46 -20.24 -5.55 5.26
N VAL A 47 -20.45 -6.33 4.20
CA VAL A 47 -21.69 -6.28 3.46
C VAL A 47 -22.73 -6.78 4.46
N GLN A 48 -23.32 -5.86 5.22
CA GLN A 48 -24.53 -6.16 5.96
C GLN A 48 -25.55 -6.67 4.94
N GLY A 49 -25.97 -7.93 5.13
CA GLY A 49 -26.88 -8.64 4.25
C GLY A 49 -28.28 -8.04 4.19
#